data_AF-A0A839AKT8-F1
#
_entry.id   AF-A0A839AKT8-F1
#
_cell.length_a   1.000
_cell.length_b   1.000
_cell.length_c   1.000
_cell.angle_alpha   90.00
_cell.angle_beta   90.00
_cell.angle_gamma   90.00
#
_symmetry.space_group_name_H-M   'P 1'
#
loop_
_entity.id
_entity.type
_entity.pdbx_description
1 polymer ?
#
loop_
_entity_poly.entity_id
_entity_poly.type
_entity_poly.pdbx_seq_one_letter_code
_entity_poly.pdbx_strand_id
1 'polypeptide(L)'
;MARSFHYFCASNYFILKRLFLLTFLLFAFGSFSQTKKIKILSTELSTADEDQFPGATILIGKVKMEHEGATLDCKRALFFQKKNLFKAIGEVVIEQGDSIIQYSDFSIYDGNSKKAKSWGNVEINDKEMKMNTDTLHFDRINQLLYYPNGGTIRDKKNTLKSIRGTYFLKDKKFTAKSKVTVVNPENNLESDHLDYYTNSNLAYLYGPSTITNLKDSTRIYSEKGFFDTNTDISYFVKNAKLFLKERTILADSLYYDKRKGFASATNNIKVIDTVQKMVTKGNYAELFEHKDSLFIINRAVAISEIDKDSMYVSGDKILLTGKPENRIVRIFNNAKIFKSDLQGKCDSIYTSQVTGVTRMFNNPILWSGKSQITGDSIQILTNKETNKLDSLKVLKNAFMIQKDSIAEDDYNQIKGRNIYGKFEGNDLRTMLVKGNAESLYYNRNEESQKLETITKEIASDIEFTLKDSEITQTKYFKNTEGKTFPPSEFPAEEKKFKGFIWRGDEQPKTVEDIFVKDNSKIPSKVKSSKEAIKKAKKQFIEESVKKEKSKKINFNDIKIK
;
A
#
# COMPACT_ATOMS: atom_id res chain seq x y z
N MET A 1 -39.85 18.64 84.02
CA MET A 1 -38.84 19.20 84.95
C MET A 1 -37.93 18.03 85.33
N ALA A 2 -36.60 18.24 85.27
CA ALA A 2 -35.48 17.25 85.36
C ALA A 2 -35.32 16.35 84.09
N ARG A 3 -34.32 16.45 83.19
CA ARG A 3 -32.84 16.60 83.28
C ARG A 3 -32.30 15.62 84.34
N SER A 4 -31.38 14.70 84.10
CA SER A 4 -30.14 14.72 83.30
C SER A 4 -29.34 13.47 83.74
N PHE A 5 -28.59 12.84 82.83
CA PHE A 5 -27.34 12.05 83.04
C PHE A 5 -27.22 10.90 82.04
N HIS A 6 -27.11 11.18 80.74
CA HIS A 6 -26.68 10.19 79.75
C HIS A 6 -25.82 10.84 78.66
N TYR A 7 -24.82 11.63 79.06
CA TYR A 7 -23.84 12.21 78.13
C TYR A 7 -22.47 12.36 78.80
N PHE A 8 -21.86 11.26 79.25
CA PHE A 8 -20.41 11.28 79.53
C PHE A 8 -19.69 9.92 79.38
N CYS A 9 -20.29 8.93 78.70
CA CYS A 9 -19.64 7.63 78.52
C CYS A 9 -19.51 7.15 77.06
N ALA A 10 -19.90 7.97 76.07
CA ALA A 10 -19.87 7.59 74.65
C ALA A 10 -18.76 8.25 73.81
N SER A 11 -18.11 9.32 74.31
CA SER A 11 -17.10 10.07 73.52
C SER A 11 -15.67 9.51 73.66
N ASN A 12 -15.29 8.96 74.82
CA ASN A 12 -13.95 8.39 75.01
C ASN A 12 -13.77 7.01 74.38
N TYR A 13 -14.84 6.24 74.17
CA TYR A 13 -14.74 4.90 73.59
C TYR A 13 -14.43 4.92 72.09
N PHE A 14 -14.94 5.92 71.37
CA PHE A 14 -14.67 6.08 69.94
C PHE A 14 -13.28 6.64 69.63
N ILE A 15 -12.75 7.52 70.49
CA ILE A 15 -11.41 8.08 70.35
C ILE A 15 -10.35 7.04 70.72
N LEU A 16 -10.55 6.26 71.80
CA LEU A 16 -9.64 5.15 72.15
C LEU A 16 -9.65 4.04 71.10
N LYS A 17 -10.81 3.69 70.52
CA LYS A 17 -10.88 2.71 69.41
C LYS A 17 -10.20 3.20 68.15
N ARG A 18 -10.29 4.50 67.81
CA ARG A 18 -9.57 5.07 66.65
C ARG A 18 -8.07 5.17 66.88
N LEU A 19 -7.62 5.48 68.10
CA LEU A 19 -6.19 5.49 68.44
C LEU A 19 -5.59 4.07 68.41
N PHE A 20 -6.34 3.06 68.89
CA PHE A 20 -5.94 1.65 68.86
C PHE A 20 -5.96 1.06 67.44
N LEU A 21 -6.88 1.52 66.57
CA LEU A 21 -6.88 1.14 65.15
C LEU A 21 -5.73 1.79 64.38
N LEU A 22 -5.31 3.01 64.74
CA LEU A 22 -4.20 3.71 64.09
C LEU A 22 -2.83 3.13 64.51
N THR A 23 -2.67 2.71 65.77
CA THR A 23 -1.45 2.02 66.22
C THR A 23 -1.36 0.59 65.69
N PHE A 24 -2.49 -0.08 65.41
CA PHE A 24 -2.49 -1.38 64.74
C PHE A 24 -2.21 -1.29 63.23
N LEU A 25 -2.59 -0.18 62.57
CA LEU A 25 -2.25 0.07 61.16
C LEU A 25 -0.77 0.46 60.94
N LEU A 26 -0.11 1.03 61.94
CA LEU A 26 1.32 1.38 61.88
C LEU A 26 2.26 0.18 62.13
N PHE A 27 1.75 -0.97 62.62
CA PHE A 27 2.53 -2.18 62.85
C PHE A 27 2.41 -3.25 61.74
N ALA A 28 1.60 -3.03 60.70
CA ALA A 28 1.40 -3.99 59.61
C ALA A 28 2.44 -3.89 58.47
N PHE A 29 3.33 -2.90 58.48
CA PHE A 29 4.39 -2.75 57.47
C PHE A 29 5.70 -3.36 57.96
N GLY A 30 5.75 -4.69 57.98
CA GLY A 30 6.94 -5.41 58.40
C GLY A 30 6.89 -6.92 58.21
N SER A 31 6.07 -7.44 57.30
CA SER A 31 6.25 -8.81 56.83
C SER A 31 7.53 -8.86 56.00
N PHE A 32 8.68 -8.96 56.66
CA PHE A 32 9.88 -9.49 56.04
C PHE A 32 9.52 -10.89 55.53
N SER A 33 9.22 -11.00 54.24
CA SER A 33 9.15 -12.28 53.58
C SER A 33 10.49 -12.98 53.81
N GLN A 34 10.50 -14.00 54.66
CA GLN A 34 11.71 -14.77 54.91
C GLN A 34 12.11 -15.43 53.60
N THR A 35 13.20 -14.96 53.01
CA THR A 35 13.75 -15.57 51.79
C THR A 35 14.06 -17.03 52.10
N LYS A 36 13.44 -17.95 51.35
CA LYS A 36 13.74 -19.37 51.45
C LYS A 36 15.24 -19.57 51.18
N LYS A 37 15.85 -20.50 51.92
CA LYS A 37 17.25 -20.83 51.77
C LYS A 37 17.41 -21.96 50.76
N ILE A 38 18.49 -21.91 49.98
CA ILE A 38 18.89 -23.00 49.10
C ILE A 38 19.19 -24.23 49.98
N LYS A 39 18.71 -25.39 49.52
CA LYS A 39 18.95 -26.69 50.16
C LYS A 39 19.86 -27.55 49.31
N ILE A 40 20.73 -28.30 49.96
CA ILE A 40 21.51 -29.37 49.32
C ILE A 40 20.65 -30.63 49.39
N LEU A 41 20.41 -31.27 48.24
CA LEU A 41 19.68 -32.53 48.15
C LEU A 41 20.62 -33.74 48.13
N SER A 42 21.72 -33.66 47.39
CA SER A 42 22.73 -34.72 47.32
C SER A 42 24.12 -34.19 46.99
N THR A 43 25.15 -34.90 47.45
CA THR A 43 26.57 -34.70 47.11
C THR A 43 27.33 -35.98 47.50
N GLU A 44 28.41 -36.33 46.81
CA GLU A 44 29.26 -37.46 47.18
C GLU A 44 30.30 -37.08 48.24
N LEU A 45 30.87 -35.88 48.12
CA LEU A 45 31.83 -35.32 49.07
C LEU A 45 31.46 -33.87 49.41
N SER A 46 31.65 -33.50 50.67
CA SER A 46 31.48 -32.13 51.17
C SER A 46 32.71 -31.75 51.99
N THR A 47 33.39 -30.67 51.62
CA THR A 47 34.59 -30.15 52.30
C THR A 47 34.55 -28.62 52.39
N ALA A 48 35.54 -28.01 53.04
CA ALA A 48 35.72 -26.57 53.12
C ALA A 48 37.20 -26.23 52.98
N ASP A 49 37.49 -25.12 52.32
CA ASP A 49 38.82 -24.54 52.18
C ASP A 49 38.69 -23.04 52.39
N GLU A 50 38.93 -22.59 53.62
CA GLU A 50 38.79 -21.18 54.01
C GLU A 50 39.88 -20.30 53.41
N ASP A 51 41.01 -20.86 52.97
CA ASP A 51 42.11 -20.12 52.36
C ASP A 51 41.78 -19.78 50.89
N GLN A 52 41.26 -20.75 50.13
CA GLN A 52 40.89 -20.54 48.72
C GLN A 52 39.46 -20.00 48.53
N PHE A 53 38.51 -20.44 49.35
CA PHE A 53 37.09 -20.09 49.20
C PHE A 53 36.44 -19.73 50.55
N PRO A 54 36.77 -18.56 51.14
CA PRO A 54 36.26 -18.15 52.45
C PRO A 54 34.74 -18.22 52.56
N GLY A 55 34.24 -18.98 53.55
CA GLY A 55 32.83 -19.16 53.84
C GLY A 55 32.03 -19.95 52.81
N ALA A 56 32.70 -20.75 51.96
CA ALA A 56 32.07 -21.67 51.01
C ALA A 56 32.19 -23.12 51.46
N THR A 57 31.09 -23.86 51.37
CA THR A 57 31.14 -25.34 51.37
C THR A 57 31.39 -25.81 49.95
N ILE A 58 32.42 -26.64 49.77
CA ILE A 58 32.79 -27.25 48.50
C ILE A 58 32.08 -28.60 48.40
N LEU A 59 31.20 -28.74 47.41
CA LEU A 59 30.43 -29.95 47.11
C LEU A 59 30.98 -30.59 45.85
N ILE A 60 31.26 -31.90 45.88
CA ILE A 60 31.87 -32.65 44.77
C ILE A 60 31.09 -33.95 44.54
N GLY A 61 30.82 -34.24 43.26
CA GLY A 61 30.20 -35.49 42.80
C GLY A 61 28.68 -35.49 42.94
N LYS A 62 27.96 -35.60 41.80
CA LYS A 62 26.48 -35.61 41.69
C LYS A 62 25.79 -34.61 42.62
N VAL A 63 26.26 -33.37 42.57
CA VAL A 63 25.76 -32.30 43.44
C VAL A 63 24.38 -31.88 42.95
N LYS A 64 23.37 -31.97 43.82
CA LYS A 64 22.01 -31.50 43.55
C LYS A 64 21.56 -30.51 44.61
N MET A 65 21.01 -29.38 44.17
CA MET A 65 20.49 -28.31 45.03
C MET A 65 19.04 -27.96 44.67
N GLU A 66 18.27 -27.50 45.66
CA GLU A 66 16.87 -27.10 45.53
C GLU A 66 16.66 -25.69 46.07
N HIS A 67 15.93 -24.86 45.33
CA HIS A 67 15.47 -23.57 45.82
C HIS A 67 14.11 -23.19 45.25
N GLU A 68 13.09 -23.34 46.10
CA GLU A 68 11.70 -23.02 45.79
C GLU A 68 11.19 -23.79 44.57
N GLY A 69 11.38 -25.11 44.59
CA GLY A 69 10.91 -26.02 43.55
C GLY A 69 11.70 -25.99 42.24
N ALA A 70 12.76 -25.18 42.13
CA ALA A 70 13.75 -25.31 41.07
C ALA A 70 14.92 -26.17 41.55
N THR A 71 15.40 -27.08 40.71
CA THR A 71 16.55 -27.93 40.98
C THR A 71 17.73 -27.51 40.12
N LEU A 72 18.94 -27.67 40.68
CA LEU A 72 20.17 -27.57 39.94
C LEU A 72 21.05 -28.79 40.21
N ASP A 73 21.53 -29.43 39.15
CA ASP A 73 22.47 -30.55 39.17
C ASP A 73 23.82 -30.10 38.57
N CYS A 74 24.95 -30.55 39.13
CA CYS A 74 26.30 -30.29 38.60
C CYS A 74 27.38 -31.25 39.14
N LYS A 75 28.59 -31.19 38.57
CA LYS A 75 29.75 -31.97 39.05
C LYS A 75 30.37 -31.41 40.33
N ARG A 76 30.44 -30.09 40.46
CA ARG A 76 31.01 -29.39 41.63
C ARG A 76 30.27 -28.11 41.92
N ALA A 77 30.08 -27.79 43.20
CA ALA A 77 29.53 -26.49 43.62
C ALA A 77 30.31 -25.84 44.76
N LEU A 78 30.32 -24.51 44.78
CA LEU A 78 30.71 -23.69 45.93
C LEU A 78 29.45 -23.07 46.52
N PHE A 79 29.05 -23.50 47.72
CA PHE A 79 27.84 -23.04 48.39
C PHE A 79 28.16 -22.07 49.53
N PHE A 80 27.72 -20.83 49.40
CA PHE A 80 27.87 -19.78 50.41
C PHE A 80 26.56 -19.64 51.19
N GLN A 81 26.36 -20.47 52.21
CA GLN A 81 25.11 -20.55 52.98
C GLN A 81 24.66 -19.20 53.56
N LYS A 82 25.61 -18.43 54.15
CA LYS A 82 25.33 -17.09 54.71
C LYS A 82 24.82 -16.12 53.65
N LYS A 83 25.39 -16.18 52.43
CA LYS A 83 25.02 -15.33 51.29
C LYS A 83 23.79 -15.86 50.53
N ASN A 84 23.34 -17.09 50.81
CA ASN A 84 22.32 -17.79 50.02
C ASN A 84 22.67 -17.81 48.52
N LEU A 85 23.93 -18.14 48.21
CA LEU A 85 24.50 -18.10 46.86
C LEU A 85 25.19 -19.43 46.59
N PHE A 86 25.02 -19.97 45.38
CA PHE A 86 25.86 -21.07 44.93
C PHE A 86 26.52 -20.77 43.58
N LYS A 87 27.69 -21.36 43.36
CA LYS A 87 28.40 -21.37 42.08
C LYS A 87 28.56 -22.83 41.65
N ALA A 88 27.96 -23.21 40.54
CA ALA A 88 27.97 -24.55 39.98
C ALA A 88 28.98 -24.64 38.81
N ILE A 89 29.67 -25.77 38.72
CA ILE A 89 30.77 -26.03 37.78
C ILE A 89 30.63 -27.44 37.20
N GLY A 90 30.66 -27.52 35.87
CA GLY A 90 30.68 -28.76 35.08
C GLY A 90 29.30 -29.42 34.96
N GLU A 91 28.83 -29.58 33.72
CA GLU A 91 27.55 -30.23 33.38
C GLU A 91 26.38 -29.70 34.22
N VAL A 92 26.25 -28.38 34.26
CA VAL A 92 25.21 -27.73 35.06
C VAL A 92 23.87 -27.86 34.37
N VAL A 93 22.89 -28.43 35.07
CA VAL A 93 21.49 -28.55 34.63
C VAL A 93 20.60 -27.79 35.61
N ILE A 94 19.80 -26.84 35.13
CA ILE A 94 18.77 -26.14 35.93
C ILE A 94 17.40 -26.55 35.40
N GLU A 95 16.53 -27.02 36.29
CA GLU A 95 15.15 -27.38 35.98
C GLU A 95 14.20 -26.49 36.78
N GLN A 96 13.26 -25.83 36.08
CA GLN A 96 12.20 -25.05 36.72
C GLN A 96 10.83 -25.68 36.45
N GLY A 97 10.39 -26.54 37.37
CA GLY A 97 9.19 -27.36 37.18
C GLY A 97 9.26 -28.21 35.91
N ASP A 98 8.12 -28.52 35.30
CA ASP A 98 8.05 -29.39 34.11
C ASP A 98 8.23 -28.64 32.77
N SER A 99 8.69 -27.39 32.82
CA SER A 99 8.55 -26.45 31.69
C SER A 99 9.87 -26.10 31.01
N ILE A 100 10.95 -25.89 31.77
CA ILE A 100 12.21 -25.37 31.24
C ILE A 100 13.38 -26.14 31.83
N ILE A 101 14.22 -26.66 30.95
CA ILE A 101 15.50 -27.29 31.29
C ILE A 101 16.62 -26.46 30.65
N GLN A 102 17.61 -26.08 31.44
CA GLN A 102 18.75 -25.30 31.00
C GLN A 102 20.06 -26.06 31.27
N TYR A 103 20.90 -26.20 30.26
CA TYR A 103 22.23 -26.79 30.32
C TYR A 103 23.30 -25.69 30.22
N SER A 104 24.42 -25.84 30.92
CA SER A 104 25.58 -24.92 30.84
C SER A 104 26.84 -25.54 31.47
N ASP A 105 28.01 -25.00 31.17
CA ASP A 105 29.26 -25.40 31.83
C ASP A 105 29.38 -24.83 33.25
N PHE A 106 28.85 -23.62 33.45
CA PHE A 106 28.93 -22.90 34.71
C PHE A 106 27.64 -22.15 35.03
N SER A 107 27.33 -22.00 36.32
CA SER A 107 26.24 -21.14 36.77
C SER A 107 26.52 -20.49 38.11
N ILE A 108 26.03 -19.27 38.30
CA ILE A 108 25.95 -18.60 39.60
C ILE A 108 24.48 -18.30 39.86
N TYR A 109 23.99 -18.69 41.03
CA TYR A 109 22.60 -18.47 41.43
C TYR A 109 22.52 -17.85 42.82
N ASP A 110 21.86 -16.70 42.90
CA ASP A 110 21.55 -16.01 44.15
C ASP A 110 20.11 -16.32 44.56
N GLY A 111 19.94 -17.03 45.67
CA GLY A 111 18.63 -17.40 46.22
C GLY A 111 17.83 -16.20 46.76
N ASN A 112 18.49 -15.09 47.10
CA ASN A 112 17.80 -13.88 47.58
C ASN A 112 17.18 -13.10 46.43
N SER A 113 17.98 -12.80 45.40
CA SER A 113 17.49 -12.07 44.22
C SER A 113 16.79 -12.98 43.20
N LYS A 114 16.93 -14.31 43.34
CA LYS A 114 16.44 -15.36 42.42
C LYS A 114 16.93 -15.14 40.99
N LYS A 115 18.16 -14.64 40.85
CA LYS A 115 18.84 -14.42 39.58
C LYS A 115 19.90 -15.50 39.36
N ALA A 116 19.87 -16.09 38.17
CA ALA A 116 20.90 -16.98 37.69
C ALA A 116 21.73 -16.29 36.60
N LYS A 117 23.03 -16.52 36.58
CA LYS A 117 23.90 -16.26 35.42
C LYS A 117 24.57 -17.58 35.05
N SER A 118 24.29 -18.07 33.86
CA SER A 118 24.94 -19.25 33.29
C SER A 118 25.79 -18.90 32.10
N TRP A 119 26.92 -19.58 31.93
CA TRP A 119 27.82 -19.36 30.80
C TRP A 119 28.58 -20.62 30.42
N GLY A 120 29.08 -20.64 29.18
CA GLY A 120 29.70 -21.81 28.55
C GLY A 120 28.63 -22.77 28.03
N ASN A 121 28.54 -22.89 26.70
CA ASN A 121 27.64 -23.80 25.99
C ASN A 121 26.19 -23.81 26.54
N VAL A 122 25.60 -22.64 26.75
CA VAL A 122 24.26 -22.56 27.35
C VAL A 122 23.20 -23.00 26.34
N GLU A 123 22.41 -23.99 26.73
CA GLU A 123 21.25 -24.48 25.98
C GLU A 123 20.00 -24.44 26.85
N ILE A 124 18.89 -23.94 26.31
CA ILE A 124 17.58 -23.96 26.94
C ILE A 124 16.67 -24.83 26.09
N ASN A 125 16.01 -25.78 26.72
CA ASN A 125 14.99 -26.61 26.12
C ASN A 125 13.65 -26.37 26.84
N ASP A 126 12.66 -25.90 26.10
CA ASP A 126 11.25 -25.80 26.47
C ASP A 126 10.43 -26.66 25.48
N LYS A 127 9.16 -26.92 25.79
CA LYS A 127 8.23 -27.72 24.97
C LYS A 127 8.05 -27.17 23.55
N GLU A 128 8.19 -25.85 23.36
CA GLU A 128 7.96 -25.20 22.06
C GLU A 128 9.24 -24.75 21.34
N MET A 129 10.37 -24.60 22.05
CA MET A 129 11.57 -24.00 21.47
C MET A 129 12.87 -24.47 22.12
N LYS A 130 13.95 -24.37 21.35
CA LYS A 130 15.33 -24.52 21.82
C LYS A 130 16.08 -23.20 21.67
N MET A 131 16.88 -22.83 22.66
CA MET A 131 17.73 -21.64 22.59
C MET A 131 19.18 -21.99 22.92
N ASN A 132 20.13 -21.46 22.14
CA ASN A 132 21.56 -21.59 22.39
C ASN A 132 22.21 -20.20 22.52
N THR A 133 23.09 -20.02 23.51
CA THR A 133 23.88 -18.79 23.72
C THR A 133 25.16 -19.10 24.51
N ASP A 134 26.13 -18.17 24.51
CA ASP A 134 27.31 -18.28 25.36
C ASP A 134 26.99 -17.93 26.82
N THR A 135 26.24 -16.86 27.06
CA THR A 135 25.95 -16.33 28.39
C THR A 135 24.47 -15.99 28.52
N LEU A 136 23.85 -16.46 29.60
CA LEU A 136 22.43 -16.31 29.88
C LEU A 136 22.20 -15.77 31.29
N HIS A 137 21.31 -14.80 31.38
CA HIS A 137 20.77 -14.29 32.64
C HIS A 137 19.33 -14.75 32.77
N PHE A 138 18.98 -15.33 33.92
CA PHE A 138 17.61 -15.72 34.24
C PHE A 138 17.13 -14.97 35.48
N ASP A 139 16.09 -14.16 35.33
CA ASP A 139 15.34 -13.56 36.42
C ASP A 139 14.07 -14.37 36.68
N ARG A 140 14.09 -15.18 37.75
CA ARG A 140 12.94 -16.04 38.11
C ARG A 140 11.76 -15.25 38.68
N ILE A 141 11.96 -14.05 39.22
CA ILE A 141 10.86 -13.24 39.75
C ILE A 141 10.03 -12.70 38.58
N ASN A 142 10.73 -12.12 37.61
CA ASN A 142 10.12 -11.54 36.43
C ASN A 142 9.80 -12.57 35.33
N GLN A 143 10.34 -13.79 35.46
CA GLN A 143 10.25 -14.86 34.46
C GLN A 143 10.78 -14.39 33.11
N LEU A 144 12.05 -13.94 33.12
CA LEU A 144 12.73 -13.33 31.99
C LEU A 144 14.10 -13.96 31.77
N LEU A 145 14.36 -14.38 30.54
CA LEU A 145 15.67 -14.86 30.09
C LEU A 145 16.32 -13.81 29.18
N TYR A 146 17.59 -13.50 29.40
CA TYR A 146 18.31 -12.48 28.65
C TYR A 146 19.70 -12.95 28.24
N TYR A 147 20.04 -12.79 26.97
CA TYR A 147 21.39 -12.99 26.46
C TYR A 147 21.97 -11.68 25.87
N PRO A 148 23.20 -11.28 26.25
CA PRO A 148 23.82 -10.05 25.76
C PRO A 148 24.72 -10.23 24.51
N ASN A 149 25.19 -11.45 24.25
CA ASN A 149 26.33 -11.73 23.35
C ASN A 149 26.04 -12.85 22.33
N GLY A 150 24.95 -12.71 21.59
CA GLY A 150 24.56 -13.67 20.56
C GLY A 150 23.63 -14.75 21.11
N GLY A 151 22.58 -15.06 20.35
CA GLY A 151 21.68 -16.16 20.65
C GLY A 151 21.04 -16.69 19.39
N THR A 152 20.80 -17.99 19.39
CA THR A 152 20.03 -18.69 18.35
C THR A 152 18.82 -19.34 19.01
N ILE A 153 17.63 -19.06 18.50
CA ILE A 153 16.38 -19.67 18.94
C ILE A 153 15.82 -20.48 17.76
N ARG A 154 15.40 -21.71 18.03
CA ARG A 154 14.79 -22.59 17.04
C ARG A 154 13.45 -23.08 17.55
N ASP A 155 12.39 -22.79 16.80
CA ASP A 155 11.07 -23.39 17.01
C ASP A 155 10.81 -24.49 15.95
N LYS A 156 9.56 -24.95 15.81
CA LYS A 156 9.18 -26.01 14.85
C LYS A 156 9.48 -25.68 13.39
N LYS A 157 9.51 -24.38 13.00
CA LYS A 157 9.64 -23.94 11.60
C LYS A 157 10.67 -22.83 11.39
N ASN A 158 10.94 -22.03 12.40
CA ASN A 158 11.72 -20.80 12.31
C ASN A 158 13.01 -20.91 13.11
N THR A 159 14.08 -20.32 12.57
CA THR A 159 15.34 -20.08 13.29
C THR A 159 15.56 -18.57 13.40
N LEU A 160 15.58 -18.05 14.63
CA LEU A 160 15.86 -16.65 14.95
C LEU A 160 17.30 -16.52 15.46
N LYS A 161 18.08 -15.59 14.91
CA LYS A 161 19.41 -15.21 15.43
C LYS A 161 19.46 -13.72 15.75
N SER A 162 20.12 -13.34 16.84
CA SER A 162 20.37 -11.93 17.16
C SER A 162 21.57 -11.75 18.09
N ILE A 163 22.07 -10.52 18.24
CA ILE A 163 23.14 -10.23 19.22
C ILE A 163 22.59 -10.10 20.63
N ARG A 164 21.41 -9.48 20.81
CA ARG A 164 20.80 -9.32 22.14
C ARG A 164 19.36 -9.78 22.08
N GLY A 165 18.95 -10.60 23.04
CA GLY A 165 17.58 -11.08 23.09
C GLY A 165 17.07 -11.22 24.51
N THR A 166 15.78 -10.97 24.66
CA THR A 166 15.04 -11.15 25.91
C THR A 166 13.83 -12.02 25.63
N TYR A 167 13.67 -13.11 26.37
CA TYR A 167 12.47 -13.93 26.34
C TYR A 167 11.64 -13.69 27.58
N PHE A 168 10.40 -13.25 27.36
CA PHE A 168 9.39 -13.05 28.39
C PHE A 168 8.53 -14.31 28.43
N LEU A 169 8.78 -15.18 29.40
CA LEU A 169 8.14 -16.50 29.48
C LEU A 169 6.61 -16.38 29.64
N LYS A 170 6.16 -15.40 30.44
CA LYS A 170 4.72 -15.14 30.67
C LYS A 170 3.99 -14.75 29.39
N ASP A 171 4.62 -13.89 28.59
CA ASP A 171 4.02 -13.33 27.37
C ASP A 171 4.27 -14.23 26.14
N LYS A 172 5.12 -15.26 26.27
CA LYS A 172 5.62 -16.07 25.15
C LYS A 172 6.21 -15.20 24.03
N LYS A 173 6.95 -14.17 24.43
CA LYS A 173 7.47 -13.11 23.56
C LYS A 173 8.99 -13.05 23.59
N PHE A 174 9.61 -13.06 22.42
CA PHE A 174 11.01 -12.72 22.23
C PHE A 174 11.15 -11.29 21.75
N THR A 175 11.96 -10.50 22.43
CA THR A 175 12.44 -9.21 21.91
C THR A 175 13.90 -9.40 21.51
N ALA A 176 14.17 -9.35 20.20
CA ALA A 176 15.50 -9.51 19.61
C ALA A 176 16.00 -8.17 19.06
N LYS A 177 17.28 -7.87 19.27
CA LYS A 177 17.90 -6.60 18.89
C LYS A 177 19.29 -6.81 18.29
N SER A 178 19.61 -5.97 17.32
CA SER A 178 20.87 -5.88 16.58
C SER A 178 21.17 -7.13 15.73
N LYS A 179 21.23 -6.94 14.41
CA LYS A 179 21.44 -8.01 13.42
C LYS A 179 20.48 -9.19 13.62
N VAL A 180 19.19 -8.88 13.70
CA VAL A 180 18.15 -9.91 13.88
C VAL A 180 17.87 -10.55 12.54
N THR A 181 17.90 -11.88 12.49
CA THR A 181 17.42 -12.66 11.35
C THR A 181 16.41 -13.70 11.80
N VAL A 182 15.33 -13.89 11.03
CA VAL A 182 14.37 -14.98 11.18
C VAL A 182 14.25 -15.70 9.86
N VAL A 183 14.63 -16.97 9.84
CA VAL A 183 14.66 -17.79 8.64
C VAL A 183 13.72 -18.97 8.81
N ASN A 184 12.89 -19.21 7.80
CA ASN A 184 12.10 -20.43 7.63
C ASN A 184 12.26 -20.95 6.19
N PRO A 185 11.66 -22.10 5.82
CA PRO A 185 11.84 -22.67 4.48
C PRO A 185 11.39 -21.77 3.32
N GLU A 186 10.53 -20.78 3.58
CA GLU A 186 9.94 -19.94 2.54
C GLU A 186 10.41 -18.48 2.58
N ASN A 187 10.85 -17.98 3.72
CA ASN A 187 11.12 -16.57 3.94
C ASN A 187 12.39 -16.34 4.79
N ASN A 188 13.11 -15.27 4.45
CA ASN A 188 14.19 -14.69 5.25
C ASN A 188 13.81 -13.26 5.67
N LEU A 189 13.76 -12.99 6.96
CA LEU A 189 13.46 -11.69 7.55
C LEU A 189 14.70 -11.16 8.25
N GLU A 190 15.09 -9.93 7.91
CA GLU A 190 16.20 -9.19 8.50
C GLU A 190 15.68 -7.92 9.15
N SER A 191 16.12 -7.62 10.37
CA SER A 191 15.67 -6.45 11.14
C SER A 191 16.70 -6.00 12.19
N ASP A 192 16.62 -4.73 12.60
CA ASP A 192 17.37 -4.22 13.75
C ASP A 192 16.69 -4.53 15.09
N HIS A 193 15.35 -4.52 15.15
CA HIS A 193 14.58 -4.84 16.34
C HIS A 193 13.27 -5.53 15.95
N LEU A 194 13.10 -6.74 16.48
CA LEU A 194 11.95 -7.59 16.29
C LEU A 194 11.34 -7.99 17.64
N ASP A 195 10.02 -7.90 17.75
CA ASP A 195 9.27 -8.66 18.77
C ASP A 195 8.55 -9.84 18.10
N TYR A 196 8.81 -11.06 18.57
CA TYR A 196 8.23 -12.29 18.04
C TYR A 196 7.45 -13.03 19.11
N TYR A 197 6.18 -13.33 18.82
CA TYR A 197 5.28 -14.04 19.72
C TYR A 197 5.14 -15.50 19.29
N THR A 198 5.60 -16.45 20.11
CA THR A 198 5.62 -17.88 19.72
C THR A 198 4.24 -18.53 19.75
N ASN A 199 3.28 -17.97 20.49
CA ASN A 199 1.91 -18.47 20.55
C ASN A 199 1.08 -18.09 19.32
N SER A 200 1.25 -16.88 18.79
CA SER A 200 0.51 -16.37 17.62
C SER A 200 1.31 -16.42 16.32
N ASN A 201 2.64 -16.55 16.40
CA ASN A 201 3.58 -16.49 15.29
C ASN A 201 3.60 -15.11 14.59
N LEU A 202 3.24 -14.07 15.33
CA LEU A 202 3.31 -12.68 14.88
C LEU A 202 4.70 -12.10 15.14
N ALA A 203 5.30 -11.58 14.08
CA ALA A 203 6.54 -10.83 14.09
C ALA A 203 6.24 -9.33 13.94
N TYR A 204 6.60 -8.51 14.93
CA TYR A 204 6.47 -7.06 14.89
C TYR A 204 7.84 -6.41 14.69
N LEU A 205 7.91 -5.56 13.68
CA LEU A 205 9.14 -4.95 13.20
C LEU A 205 9.25 -3.51 13.69
N TYR A 206 10.44 -3.16 14.18
CA TYR A 206 10.77 -1.82 14.62
C TYR A 206 12.12 -1.41 14.03
N GLY A 207 12.11 -0.40 13.16
CA GLY A 207 13.28 0.01 12.40
C GLY A 207 13.43 -0.72 11.06
N PRO A 208 14.48 -0.38 10.28
CA PRO A 208 14.70 -0.90 8.94
C PRO A 208 14.64 -2.42 8.91
N SER A 209 13.69 -2.96 8.16
CA SER A 209 13.44 -4.39 8.10
C SER A 209 13.15 -4.81 6.67
N THR A 210 13.67 -5.98 6.28
CA THR A 210 13.44 -6.57 4.96
C THR A 210 12.95 -8.00 5.11
N ILE A 211 11.86 -8.35 4.43
CA ILE A 211 11.38 -9.73 4.30
C ILE A 211 11.59 -10.15 2.85
N THR A 212 12.23 -11.29 2.64
CA THR A 212 12.52 -11.85 1.33
C THR A 212 11.89 -13.23 1.23
N ASN A 213 11.00 -13.43 0.28
CA ASN A 213 10.51 -14.76 -0.06
C ASN A 213 11.56 -15.50 -0.88
N LEU A 214 11.98 -16.67 -0.40
CA LEU A 214 13.06 -17.47 -0.97
C LEU A 214 12.63 -18.24 -2.23
N LYS A 215 11.32 -18.41 -2.48
CA LYS A 215 10.81 -19.15 -3.64
C LYS A 215 10.73 -18.31 -4.90
N ASP A 216 10.28 -17.05 -4.78
CA ASP A 216 10.05 -16.18 -5.93
C ASP A 216 10.79 -14.84 -5.88
N SER A 217 11.66 -14.65 -4.87
CA SER A 217 12.44 -13.43 -4.67
C SER A 217 11.62 -12.15 -4.44
N THR A 218 10.33 -12.27 -4.09
CA THR A 218 9.51 -11.13 -3.64
C THR A 218 10.16 -10.53 -2.40
N ARG A 219 10.34 -9.21 -2.37
CA ARG A 219 10.93 -8.50 -1.22
C ARG A 219 10.02 -7.42 -0.71
N ILE A 220 9.98 -7.27 0.61
CA ILE A 220 9.23 -6.23 1.29
C ILE A 220 10.17 -5.49 2.22
N TYR A 221 10.18 -4.17 2.16
CA TYR A 221 10.93 -3.31 3.05
C TYR A 221 10.01 -2.36 3.80
N SER A 222 10.27 -2.14 5.08
CA SER A 222 9.55 -1.19 5.91
C SER A 222 10.34 -0.89 7.20
N GLU A 223 10.01 0.23 7.84
CA GLU A 223 10.57 0.59 9.15
C GLU A 223 9.65 0.27 10.33
N LYS A 224 8.41 -0.17 10.07
CA LYS A 224 7.47 -0.59 11.11
C LYS A 224 6.35 -1.43 10.51
N GLY A 225 6.00 -2.54 11.16
CA GLY A 225 4.89 -3.35 10.68
C GLY A 225 4.76 -4.65 11.42
N PHE A 226 3.91 -5.52 10.89
CA PHE A 226 3.83 -6.90 11.33
C PHE A 226 3.86 -7.87 10.15
N PHE A 227 4.31 -9.08 10.45
CA PHE A 227 4.34 -10.22 9.55
C PHE A 227 3.83 -11.45 10.31
N ASP A 228 2.82 -12.11 9.76
CA ASP A 228 2.33 -13.39 10.27
C ASP A 228 3.05 -14.52 9.52
N THR A 229 3.95 -15.22 10.20
CA THR A 229 4.75 -16.29 9.60
C THR A 229 3.93 -17.55 9.27
N ASN A 230 2.69 -17.65 9.75
CA ASN A 230 1.79 -18.77 9.45
C ASN A 230 0.87 -18.52 8.26
N THR A 231 0.48 -17.26 8.01
CA THR A 231 -0.49 -16.91 6.94
C THR A 231 0.14 -16.17 5.77
N ASP A 232 1.38 -15.70 5.90
CA ASP A 232 2.05 -14.79 4.97
C ASP A 232 1.27 -13.47 4.74
N ILE A 233 0.45 -13.10 5.73
CA ILE A 233 -0.22 -11.81 5.79
C ILE A 233 0.72 -10.82 6.46
N SER A 234 0.74 -9.61 5.91
CA SER A 234 1.63 -8.57 6.39
C SER A 234 1.05 -7.18 6.23
N TYR A 235 1.44 -6.30 7.15
CA TYR A 235 1.06 -4.90 7.13
C TYR A 235 2.23 -4.04 7.53
N PHE A 236 2.58 -3.11 6.67
CA PHE A 236 3.77 -2.29 6.80
C PHE A 236 3.41 -0.83 6.71
N VAL A 237 4.09 -0.02 7.52
CA VAL A 237 3.97 1.44 7.55
C VAL A 237 5.36 2.05 7.59
N LYS A 238 5.48 3.32 7.21
CA LYS A 238 6.74 4.08 7.20
C LYS A 238 7.75 3.51 6.19
N ASN A 239 7.90 4.22 5.07
CA ASN A 239 8.77 3.84 3.95
C ASN A 239 8.48 2.42 3.41
N ALA A 240 7.21 2.02 3.36
CA ALA A 240 6.81 0.70 2.90
C ALA A 240 7.08 0.54 1.39
N LYS A 241 7.80 -0.53 1.03
CA LYS A 241 8.15 -0.86 -0.35
C LYS A 241 7.93 -2.35 -0.60
N LEU A 242 7.22 -2.69 -1.67
CA LEU A 242 7.05 -4.05 -2.17
C LEU A 242 7.72 -4.17 -3.53
N PHE A 243 8.66 -5.09 -3.62
CA PHE A 243 9.41 -5.41 -4.83
C PHE A 243 8.89 -6.74 -5.37
N LEU A 244 8.17 -6.65 -6.48
CA LEU A 244 7.72 -7.79 -7.29
C LEU A 244 8.62 -7.91 -8.52
N LYS A 245 8.50 -9.03 -9.23
CA LYS A 245 9.32 -9.33 -10.43
C LYS A 245 9.33 -8.20 -11.46
N GLU A 246 8.17 -7.59 -11.74
CA GLU A 246 7.99 -6.62 -12.82
C GLU A 246 7.55 -5.24 -12.31
N ARG A 247 7.39 -5.08 -10.99
CA ARG A 247 6.81 -3.87 -10.39
C ARG A 247 7.43 -3.58 -9.03
N THR A 248 7.62 -2.31 -8.73
CA THR A 248 7.89 -1.83 -7.37
C THR A 248 6.75 -0.94 -6.91
N ILE A 249 6.22 -1.19 -5.71
CA ILE A 249 5.15 -0.41 -5.09
C ILE A 249 5.73 0.29 -3.87
N LEU A 250 5.58 1.61 -3.81
CA LEU A 250 5.92 2.44 -2.66
C LEU A 250 4.64 3.06 -2.12
N ALA A 251 4.48 3.13 -0.80
CA ALA A 251 3.34 3.76 -0.14
C ALA A 251 3.64 4.11 1.32
N ASP A 252 2.78 4.93 1.95
CA ASP A 252 2.87 5.19 3.40
C ASP A 252 2.47 3.95 4.21
N SER A 253 1.46 3.22 3.73
CA SER A 253 1.04 1.93 4.28
C SER A 253 0.75 0.90 3.19
N LEU A 254 1.10 -0.35 3.47
CA LEU A 254 0.95 -1.48 2.56
C LEU A 254 0.43 -2.71 3.31
N TYR A 255 -0.71 -3.25 2.88
CA TYR A 255 -1.19 -4.58 3.24
C TYR A 255 -0.82 -5.57 2.14
N TYR A 256 -0.36 -6.76 2.51
CA TYR A 256 -0.01 -7.80 1.56
C TYR A 256 -0.39 -9.20 2.06
N ASP A 257 -1.17 -9.91 1.25
CA ASP A 257 -1.56 -11.31 1.41
C ASP A 257 -0.93 -12.10 0.27
N LYS A 258 0.23 -12.72 0.54
CA LYS A 258 1.01 -13.43 -0.49
C LYS A 258 0.24 -14.59 -1.10
N ARG A 259 -0.52 -15.32 -0.29
CA ARG A 259 -1.24 -16.53 -0.71
C ARG A 259 -2.37 -16.23 -1.67
N LYS A 260 -3.03 -15.08 -1.51
CA LYS A 260 -4.05 -14.60 -2.44
C LYS A 260 -3.48 -13.80 -3.61
N GLY A 261 -2.18 -13.48 -3.59
CA GLY A 261 -1.56 -12.57 -4.54
C GLY A 261 -2.23 -11.20 -4.53
N PHE A 262 -2.59 -10.70 -3.35
CA PHE A 262 -3.32 -9.44 -3.18
C PHE A 262 -2.52 -8.44 -2.33
N ALA A 263 -2.41 -7.21 -2.83
CA ALA A 263 -1.83 -6.10 -2.08
C ALA A 263 -2.78 -4.89 -2.10
N SER A 264 -2.82 -4.15 -1.01
CA SER A 264 -3.46 -2.83 -0.96
C SER A 264 -2.49 -1.80 -0.41
N ALA A 265 -2.43 -0.65 -1.06
CA ALA A 265 -1.57 0.47 -0.70
C ALA A 265 -2.42 1.72 -0.46
N THR A 266 -2.02 2.54 0.52
CA THR A 266 -2.72 3.79 0.86
C THR A 266 -1.72 4.93 1.05
N ASN A 267 -2.09 6.09 0.51
CA ASN A 267 -1.36 7.38 0.49
C ASN A 267 0.03 7.35 -0.18
N ASN A 268 0.35 8.45 -0.86
CA ASN A 268 1.65 8.69 -1.52
C ASN A 268 2.12 7.50 -2.38
N ILE A 269 1.17 6.86 -3.07
CA ILE A 269 1.45 5.60 -3.77
C ILE A 269 2.23 5.90 -5.03
N LYS A 270 3.29 5.15 -5.25
CA LYS A 270 4.05 5.13 -6.51
C LYS A 270 4.27 3.68 -6.92
N VAL A 271 3.63 3.28 -8.02
CA VAL A 271 3.85 2.00 -8.68
C VAL A 271 4.76 2.24 -9.88
N ILE A 272 5.89 1.56 -9.91
CA ILE A 272 6.89 1.65 -10.97
C ILE A 272 6.87 0.32 -11.72
N ASP A 273 6.55 0.36 -13.00
CA ASP A 273 6.77 -0.75 -13.92
C ASP A 273 8.26 -0.79 -14.29
N THR A 274 8.97 -1.85 -13.90
CA THR A 274 10.42 -1.94 -14.10
C THR A 274 10.80 -2.32 -15.53
N VAL A 275 9.84 -2.80 -16.32
CA VAL A 275 10.04 -3.20 -17.72
C VAL A 275 9.78 -2.02 -18.64
N GLN A 276 8.61 -1.39 -18.49
CA GLN A 276 8.13 -0.32 -19.37
C GLN A 276 8.45 1.09 -18.88
N LYS A 277 9.10 1.22 -17.71
CA LYS A 277 9.44 2.49 -17.04
C LYS A 277 8.24 3.42 -16.79
N MET A 278 7.02 2.91 -16.90
CA MET A 278 5.80 3.67 -16.59
C MET A 278 5.64 3.81 -15.08
N VAL A 279 5.27 5.01 -14.64
CA VAL A 279 5.01 5.31 -13.23
C VAL A 279 3.53 5.62 -13.05
N THR A 280 2.87 4.93 -12.13
CA THR A 280 1.47 5.19 -11.77
C THR A 280 1.40 5.66 -10.31
N LYS A 281 0.68 6.75 -10.06
CA LYS A 281 0.55 7.36 -8.72
C LYS A 281 -0.91 7.54 -8.32
N GLY A 282 -1.17 7.62 -7.02
CA GLY A 282 -2.50 7.84 -6.42
C GLY A 282 -2.47 7.70 -4.90
N ASN A 283 -3.63 7.76 -4.25
CA ASN A 283 -3.73 7.65 -2.78
C ASN A 283 -4.44 6.38 -2.30
N TYR A 284 -4.99 5.57 -3.20
CA TYR A 284 -5.42 4.21 -2.88
C TYR A 284 -5.21 3.29 -4.08
N ALA A 285 -4.62 2.13 -3.86
CA ALA A 285 -4.40 1.14 -4.91
C ALA A 285 -4.65 -0.29 -4.42
N GLU A 286 -5.09 -1.14 -5.34
CA GLU A 286 -5.20 -2.58 -5.17
C GLU A 286 -4.45 -3.28 -6.29
N LEU A 287 -3.64 -4.28 -5.92
CA LEU A 287 -2.93 -5.15 -6.85
C LEU A 287 -3.46 -6.57 -6.70
N PHE A 288 -3.76 -7.21 -7.83
CA PHE A 288 -4.05 -8.64 -7.92
C PHE A 288 -3.00 -9.29 -8.82
N GLU A 289 -1.98 -9.91 -8.22
CA GLU A 289 -0.85 -10.54 -8.91
C GLU A 289 -1.33 -11.63 -9.89
N HIS A 290 -2.20 -12.54 -9.44
CA HIS A 290 -2.68 -13.64 -10.28
C HIS A 290 -3.53 -13.19 -11.48
N LYS A 291 -4.00 -11.93 -11.50
CA LYS A 291 -4.78 -11.34 -12.59
C LYS A 291 -3.98 -10.29 -13.38
N ASP A 292 -2.72 -10.05 -12.99
CA ASP A 292 -1.90 -8.94 -13.49
C ASP A 292 -2.61 -7.58 -13.47
N SER A 293 -3.47 -7.36 -12.47
CA SER A 293 -4.36 -6.19 -12.40
C SER A 293 -3.90 -5.21 -11.34
N LEU A 294 -3.89 -3.93 -11.68
CA LEU A 294 -3.67 -2.81 -10.77
C LEU A 294 -4.83 -1.82 -10.91
N PHE A 295 -5.48 -1.54 -9.80
CA PHE A 295 -6.50 -0.52 -9.66
C PHE A 295 -5.94 0.62 -8.83
N ILE A 296 -6.14 1.87 -9.25
CA ILE A 296 -5.70 3.04 -8.50
C ILE A 296 -6.68 4.21 -8.63
N ILE A 297 -6.92 4.90 -7.52
CA ILE A 297 -7.85 6.03 -7.40
C ILE A 297 -7.26 7.13 -6.50
N ASN A 298 -8.02 8.21 -6.34
CA ASN A 298 -7.71 9.36 -5.50
C ASN A 298 -6.42 10.07 -5.95
N ARG A 299 -6.57 11.04 -6.87
CA ARG A 299 -5.45 11.69 -7.59
C ARG A 299 -4.64 10.68 -8.43
N ALA A 300 -5.34 9.78 -9.11
CA ALA A 300 -4.73 8.77 -9.96
C ALA A 300 -4.08 9.41 -11.20
N VAL A 301 -2.84 9.06 -11.50
CA VAL A 301 -2.13 9.51 -12.71
C VAL A 301 -1.18 8.42 -13.21
N ALA A 302 -1.18 8.19 -14.51
CA ALA A 302 -0.17 7.40 -15.21
C ALA A 302 0.82 8.35 -15.91
N ILE A 303 2.10 8.04 -15.80
CA ILE A 303 3.21 8.86 -16.30
C ILE A 303 4.09 7.97 -17.17
N SER A 304 4.32 8.40 -18.40
CA SER A 304 5.19 7.74 -19.37
C SER A 304 6.14 8.74 -20.02
N GLU A 305 7.36 8.31 -20.30
CA GLU A 305 8.35 9.12 -21.01
C GLU A 305 8.15 8.97 -22.54
N ILE A 306 7.99 10.09 -23.24
CA ILE A 306 7.84 10.18 -24.71
C ILE A 306 8.70 11.37 -25.19
N ASP A 307 9.65 11.11 -26.10
CA ASP A 307 10.56 12.13 -26.66
C ASP A 307 11.30 13.00 -25.64
N LYS A 308 11.80 12.38 -24.56
CA LYS A 308 12.49 13.06 -23.43
C LYS A 308 11.59 14.00 -22.61
N ASP A 309 10.28 14.00 -22.87
CA ASP A 309 9.28 14.69 -22.07
C ASP A 309 8.36 13.67 -21.38
N SER A 310 7.68 14.08 -20.31
CA SER A 310 6.75 13.23 -19.58
C SER A 310 5.31 13.52 -19.99
N MET A 311 4.60 12.48 -20.43
CA MET A 311 3.15 12.53 -20.62
C MET A 311 2.44 12.07 -19.34
N TYR A 312 1.54 12.91 -18.84
CA TYR A 312 0.72 12.67 -17.67
C TYR A 312 -0.72 12.42 -18.10
N VAL A 313 -1.30 11.31 -17.67
CA VAL A 313 -2.71 10.99 -17.94
C VAL A 313 -3.42 10.67 -16.65
N SER A 314 -4.40 11.48 -16.28
CA SER A 314 -5.19 11.34 -15.05
C SER A 314 -6.64 11.05 -15.35
N GLY A 315 -7.34 10.50 -14.36
CA GLY A 315 -8.79 10.33 -14.31
C GLY A 315 -9.21 9.97 -12.89
N ASP A 316 -10.51 9.81 -12.65
CA ASP A 316 -10.99 9.42 -11.31
C ASP A 316 -10.51 8.01 -10.91
N LYS A 317 -10.30 7.15 -11.92
CA LYS A 317 -9.88 5.77 -11.75
C LYS A 317 -9.00 5.32 -12.90
N ILE A 318 -7.90 4.68 -12.56
CA ILE A 318 -7.02 4.03 -13.52
C ILE A 318 -7.00 2.53 -13.22
N LEU A 319 -7.23 1.71 -14.26
CA LEU A 319 -7.20 0.26 -14.21
C LEU A 319 -6.21 -0.25 -15.26
N LEU A 320 -5.15 -0.91 -14.80
CA LEU A 320 -4.18 -1.58 -15.66
C LEU A 320 -4.40 -3.08 -15.54
N THR A 321 -4.51 -3.77 -16.68
CA THR A 321 -4.67 -5.23 -16.73
C THR A 321 -3.73 -5.83 -17.74
N GLY A 322 -3.24 -7.03 -17.48
CA GLY A 322 -2.39 -7.79 -18.39
C GLY A 322 -0.90 -7.67 -18.06
N LYS A 323 -0.15 -8.61 -18.62
CA LYS A 323 1.31 -8.70 -18.52
C LYS A 323 2.00 -7.57 -19.31
N PRO A 324 3.29 -7.31 -19.09
CA PRO A 324 4.10 -6.47 -19.97
C PRO A 324 3.91 -6.88 -21.45
N GLU A 325 3.98 -5.90 -22.35
CA GLU A 325 3.65 -6.00 -23.79
C GLU A 325 2.18 -6.26 -24.15
N ASN A 326 1.41 -6.82 -23.23
CA ASN A 326 -0.03 -7.09 -23.39
C ASN A 326 -0.89 -6.18 -22.51
N ARG A 327 -0.35 -5.04 -22.05
CA ARG A 327 -1.02 -4.16 -21.11
C ARG A 327 -2.19 -3.46 -21.76
N ILE A 328 -3.30 -3.43 -21.03
CA ILE A 328 -4.44 -2.57 -21.30
C ILE A 328 -4.56 -1.56 -20.16
N VAL A 329 -4.57 -0.28 -20.51
CA VAL A 329 -4.79 0.84 -19.59
C VAL A 329 -6.19 1.39 -19.84
N ARG A 330 -7.00 1.47 -18.79
CA ARG A 330 -8.33 2.09 -18.82
C ARG A 330 -8.36 3.21 -17.80
N ILE A 331 -8.69 4.41 -18.25
CA ILE A 331 -8.80 5.60 -17.41
C ILE A 331 -10.25 6.06 -17.51
N PHE A 332 -10.94 6.07 -16.37
CA PHE A 332 -12.37 6.32 -16.30
C PHE A 332 -12.66 7.65 -15.65
N ASN A 333 -13.58 8.39 -16.27
CA ASN A 333 -14.17 9.63 -15.82
C ASN A 333 -13.15 10.78 -15.66
N ASN A 334 -13.52 11.96 -16.16
CA ASN A 334 -12.70 13.18 -16.08
C ASN A 334 -11.26 12.97 -16.57
N ALA A 335 -11.09 12.18 -17.63
CA ALA A 335 -9.77 11.84 -18.14
C ALA A 335 -9.10 13.07 -18.76
N LYS A 336 -7.91 13.42 -18.27
CA LYS A 336 -7.11 14.58 -18.72
C LYS A 336 -5.70 14.15 -19.06
N ILE A 337 -5.17 14.70 -20.14
CA ILE A 337 -3.81 14.49 -20.64
C ILE A 337 -3.06 15.82 -20.52
N PHE A 338 -1.82 15.75 -20.04
CA PHE A 338 -0.89 16.87 -20.06
C PHE A 338 0.50 16.40 -20.49
N LYS A 339 1.03 17.08 -21.50
CA LYS A 339 2.41 17.09 -21.97
C LYS A 339 2.70 18.55 -22.38
N SER A 340 3.95 18.97 -22.46
CA SER A 340 4.32 20.37 -22.78
C SER A 340 3.70 20.91 -24.08
N ASP A 341 3.53 20.06 -25.09
CA ASP A 341 3.06 20.37 -26.45
C ASP A 341 1.69 19.77 -26.81
N LEU A 342 1.13 18.94 -25.93
CA LEU A 342 -0.13 18.23 -26.12
C LEU A 342 -0.93 18.17 -24.83
N GLN A 343 -2.18 18.61 -24.89
CA GLN A 343 -3.11 18.46 -23.79
C GLN A 343 -4.41 17.85 -24.29
N GLY A 344 -5.16 17.24 -23.39
CA GLY A 344 -6.38 16.56 -23.79
C GLY A 344 -7.36 16.38 -22.66
N LYS A 345 -8.62 16.20 -23.04
CA LYS A 345 -9.72 15.98 -22.09
C LYS A 345 -10.81 15.12 -22.73
N CYS A 346 -11.37 14.20 -21.97
CA CYS A 346 -12.52 13.38 -22.37
C CYS A 346 -13.15 12.75 -21.12
N ASP A 347 -14.23 11.97 -21.27
CA ASP A 347 -14.72 11.17 -20.16
C ASP A 347 -13.76 10.02 -19.83
N SER A 348 -13.40 9.22 -20.84
CA SER A 348 -12.65 7.97 -20.61
C SER A 348 -11.63 7.69 -21.71
N ILE A 349 -10.52 7.06 -21.34
CA ILE A 349 -9.43 6.64 -22.24
C ILE A 349 -9.23 5.12 -22.16
N TYR A 350 -9.00 4.51 -23.31
CA TYR A 350 -8.55 3.12 -23.44
C TYR A 350 -7.25 3.08 -24.23
N THR A 351 -6.23 2.41 -23.72
CA THR A 351 -4.98 2.14 -24.44
C THR A 351 -4.67 0.65 -24.42
N SER A 352 -4.25 0.12 -25.55
CA SER A 352 -3.85 -1.29 -25.71
C SER A 352 -2.48 -1.35 -26.38
N GLN A 353 -1.50 -1.90 -25.65
CA GLN A 353 -0.13 -2.07 -26.14
C GLN A 353 -0.06 -3.01 -27.34
N VAL A 354 -0.79 -4.13 -27.31
CA VAL A 354 -0.84 -5.13 -28.40
C VAL A 354 -1.18 -4.50 -29.74
N THR A 355 -2.15 -3.59 -29.72
CA THR A 355 -2.66 -2.92 -30.93
C THR A 355 -1.98 -1.58 -31.19
N GLY A 356 -1.25 -1.01 -30.23
CA GLY A 356 -0.74 0.36 -30.29
C GLY A 356 -1.83 1.43 -30.39
N VAL A 357 -3.04 1.17 -29.91
CA VAL A 357 -4.19 2.08 -30.07
C VAL A 357 -4.56 2.71 -28.74
N THR A 358 -4.60 4.04 -28.71
CA THR A 358 -5.22 4.85 -27.66
C THR A 358 -6.52 5.44 -28.20
N ARG A 359 -7.63 5.32 -27.45
CA ARG A 359 -8.95 5.84 -27.80
C ARG A 359 -9.46 6.74 -26.69
N MET A 360 -9.97 7.90 -27.08
CA MET A 360 -10.66 8.84 -26.21
C MET A 360 -12.17 8.77 -26.50
N PHE A 361 -12.98 8.71 -25.45
CA PHE A 361 -14.42 8.52 -25.53
C PHE A 361 -15.19 9.65 -24.85
N ASN A 362 -16.37 9.95 -25.41
CA ASN A 362 -17.36 10.92 -24.95
C ASN A 362 -16.78 12.33 -24.81
N ASN A 363 -17.11 13.18 -25.79
CA ASN A 363 -16.69 14.58 -25.86
C ASN A 363 -15.15 14.79 -25.81
N PRO A 364 -14.36 13.99 -26.57
CA PRO A 364 -12.92 14.13 -26.58
C PRO A 364 -12.46 15.41 -27.25
N ILE A 365 -11.41 15.99 -26.69
CA ILE A 365 -10.74 17.18 -27.17
C ILE A 365 -9.25 17.06 -26.96
N LEU A 366 -8.48 17.50 -27.94
CA LEU A 366 -7.04 17.64 -27.89
C LEU A 366 -6.66 19.08 -28.19
N TRP A 367 -5.65 19.59 -27.48
CA TRP A 367 -5.03 20.88 -27.75
C TRP A 367 -3.55 20.69 -28.05
N SER A 368 -3.05 21.43 -29.01
CA SER A 368 -1.63 21.55 -29.31
C SER A 368 -1.35 22.96 -29.82
N GLY A 369 -0.46 23.68 -29.14
CA GLY A 369 -0.26 25.11 -29.38
C GLY A 369 -1.56 25.90 -29.26
N LYS A 370 -1.94 26.60 -30.33
CA LYS A 370 -3.19 27.40 -30.44
C LYS A 370 -4.34 26.62 -31.10
N SER A 371 -4.14 25.34 -31.36
CA SER A 371 -5.09 24.48 -32.07
C SER A 371 -5.85 23.59 -31.10
N GLN A 372 -7.12 23.37 -31.43
CA GLN A 372 -8.05 22.47 -30.76
C GLN A 372 -8.61 21.50 -31.79
N ILE A 373 -8.67 20.21 -31.45
CA ILE A 373 -9.28 19.15 -32.27
C ILE A 373 -10.36 18.44 -31.45
N THR A 374 -11.54 18.27 -32.05
CA THR A 374 -12.71 17.61 -31.45
C THR A 374 -13.39 16.66 -32.43
N GLY A 375 -14.11 15.67 -31.90
CA GLY A 375 -14.97 14.75 -32.65
C GLY A 375 -15.74 13.83 -31.70
N ASP A 376 -16.54 12.90 -32.22
CA ASP A 376 -17.27 11.95 -31.35
C ASP A 376 -16.31 10.94 -30.69
N SER A 377 -15.23 10.57 -31.38
CA SER A 377 -14.15 9.74 -30.87
C SER A 377 -12.81 10.14 -31.49
N ILE A 378 -11.76 10.18 -30.69
CA ILE A 378 -10.38 10.40 -31.14
C ILE A 378 -9.58 9.13 -30.89
N GLN A 379 -8.82 8.69 -31.90
CA GLN A 379 -7.90 7.57 -31.79
C GLN A 379 -6.49 7.99 -32.19
N ILE A 380 -5.51 7.56 -31.41
CA ILE A 380 -4.09 7.75 -31.68
C ILE A 380 -3.47 6.37 -31.84
N LEU A 381 -2.70 6.19 -32.91
CA LEU A 381 -1.97 4.96 -33.20
C LEU A 381 -0.49 5.20 -32.99
N THR A 382 0.16 4.26 -32.32
CA THR A 382 1.60 4.21 -32.09
C THR A 382 2.19 3.07 -32.91
N ASN A 383 3.30 3.33 -33.61
CA ASN A 383 4.09 2.31 -34.26
C ASN A 383 4.79 1.46 -33.17
N LYS A 384 4.55 0.15 -33.17
CA LYS A 384 5.02 -0.76 -32.13
C LYS A 384 6.52 -1.08 -32.20
N GLU A 385 7.13 -0.88 -33.36
CA GLU A 385 8.56 -1.13 -33.56
C GLU A 385 9.39 0.08 -33.11
N THR A 386 8.90 1.29 -33.42
CA THR A 386 9.62 2.53 -33.11
C THR A 386 9.15 3.22 -31.83
N ASN A 387 8.01 2.80 -31.27
CA ASN A 387 7.28 3.48 -30.18
C ASN A 387 6.94 4.95 -30.45
N LYS A 388 6.88 5.35 -31.73
CA LYS A 388 6.51 6.71 -32.17
C LYS A 388 5.04 6.79 -32.58
N LEU A 389 4.47 7.99 -32.49
CA LEU A 389 3.15 8.30 -33.05
C LEU A 389 3.16 8.03 -34.56
N ASP A 390 2.08 7.41 -35.04
CA ASP A 390 1.91 7.02 -36.44
C ASP A 390 0.73 7.73 -37.07
N SER A 391 -0.46 7.63 -36.45
CA SER A 391 -1.69 8.17 -37.02
C SER A 391 -2.63 8.76 -35.97
N LEU A 392 -3.31 9.85 -36.33
CA LEU A 392 -4.45 10.43 -35.61
C LEU A 392 -5.73 10.14 -36.38
N LYS A 393 -6.82 9.74 -35.71
CA LYS A 393 -8.14 9.56 -36.31
C LYS A 393 -9.19 10.27 -35.47
N VAL A 394 -9.76 11.32 -36.01
CA VAL A 394 -10.89 12.05 -35.42
C VAL A 394 -12.13 11.61 -36.16
N LEU A 395 -13.02 10.90 -35.48
CA LEU A 395 -14.12 10.18 -36.10
C LEU A 395 -15.44 10.84 -35.77
N LYS A 396 -16.22 11.13 -36.82
CA LYS A 396 -17.53 11.81 -36.80
C LYS A 396 -17.48 13.21 -36.22
N ASN A 397 -18.18 14.14 -36.89
CA ASN A 397 -18.23 15.56 -36.50
C ASN A 397 -16.84 16.14 -36.23
N ALA A 398 -15.86 15.75 -37.04
CA ALA A 398 -14.48 16.12 -36.82
C ALA A 398 -14.30 17.61 -37.09
N PHE A 399 -13.75 18.31 -36.11
CA PHE A 399 -13.63 19.76 -36.13
C PHE A 399 -12.29 20.18 -35.52
N MET A 400 -11.53 20.96 -36.27
CA MET A 400 -10.32 21.63 -35.80
C MET A 400 -10.53 23.15 -35.82
N ILE A 401 -10.13 23.80 -34.73
CA ILE A 401 -10.16 25.26 -34.56
C ILE A 401 -8.75 25.69 -34.19
N GLN A 402 -8.20 26.66 -34.89
CA GLN A 402 -6.92 27.29 -34.56
C GLN A 402 -7.14 28.78 -34.34
N LYS A 403 -6.77 29.27 -33.15
CA LYS A 403 -6.91 30.69 -32.80
C LYS A 403 -5.81 31.51 -33.47
N ASP A 404 -6.19 32.64 -34.06
CA ASP A 404 -5.25 33.61 -34.63
C ASP A 404 -4.34 34.21 -33.54
N SER A 405 -3.12 34.59 -33.94
CA SER A 405 -2.11 35.10 -33.00
C SER A 405 -2.29 36.58 -32.66
N ILE A 406 -2.99 37.34 -33.50
CA ILE A 406 -3.09 38.80 -33.46
C ILE A 406 -4.52 39.22 -33.14
N ALA A 407 -5.50 38.65 -33.83
CA ALA A 407 -6.90 38.96 -33.60
C ALA A 407 -7.53 37.95 -32.63
N GLU A 408 -8.15 38.44 -31.55
CA GLU A 408 -8.72 37.55 -30.54
C GLU A 408 -9.92 36.74 -31.03
N ASP A 409 -10.64 37.25 -32.03
CA ASP A 409 -11.89 36.70 -32.56
C ASP A 409 -11.75 35.96 -33.90
N ASP A 410 -10.55 35.95 -34.49
CA ASP A 410 -10.31 35.25 -35.75
C ASP A 410 -9.87 33.80 -35.49
N TYR A 411 -10.51 32.86 -36.20
CA TYR A 411 -10.28 31.44 -36.03
C TYR A 411 -10.23 30.74 -37.38
N ASN A 412 -9.09 30.13 -37.67
CA ASN A 412 -8.99 29.15 -38.73
C ASN A 412 -9.81 27.92 -38.34
N GLN A 413 -10.66 27.45 -39.24
CA GLN A 413 -11.60 26.37 -38.95
C GLN A 413 -11.58 25.34 -40.04
N ILE A 414 -11.58 24.07 -39.63
CA ILE A 414 -11.61 22.93 -40.52
C ILE A 414 -12.63 21.96 -39.96
N LYS A 415 -13.61 21.55 -40.76
CA LYS A 415 -14.56 20.51 -40.34
C LYS A 415 -14.82 19.52 -41.47
N GLY A 416 -15.23 18.32 -41.08
CA GLY A 416 -15.67 17.29 -42.01
C GLY A 416 -16.25 16.09 -41.28
N ARG A 417 -16.57 15.03 -42.02
CA ARG A 417 -17.05 13.78 -41.40
C ARG A 417 -15.97 13.16 -40.53
N ASN A 418 -14.74 13.06 -41.03
CA ASN A 418 -13.59 12.54 -40.28
C ASN A 418 -12.33 13.34 -40.60
N ILE A 419 -11.37 13.36 -39.68
CA ILE A 419 -10.01 13.86 -39.91
C ILE A 419 -9.03 12.71 -39.67
N TYR A 420 -8.12 12.49 -40.61
CA TYR A 420 -7.05 11.50 -40.52
C TYR A 420 -5.70 12.22 -40.58
N GLY A 421 -4.93 12.13 -39.50
CA GLY A 421 -3.59 12.69 -39.40
C GLY A 421 -2.51 11.62 -39.56
N LYS A 422 -1.38 11.96 -40.18
CA LYS A 422 -0.18 11.13 -40.25
C LYS A 422 0.99 11.84 -39.59
N PHE A 423 1.69 11.14 -38.71
CA PHE A 423 2.87 11.64 -38.02
C PHE A 423 4.16 11.17 -38.69
N GLU A 424 5.18 12.03 -38.67
CA GLU A 424 6.57 11.68 -38.97
C GLU A 424 7.47 12.21 -37.86
N GLY A 425 8.23 11.34 -37.19
CA GLY A 425 9.10 11.77 -36.10
C GLY A 425 8.37 12.36 -34.89
N ASN A 426 7.09 12.00 -34.69
CA ASN A 426 6.13 12.55 -33.71
C ASN A 426 5.53 13.92 -34.06
N ASP A 427 5.90 14.50 -35.21
CA ASP A 427 5.26 15.71 -35.74
C ASP A 427 4.10 15.33 -36.68
N LEU A 428 2.95 15.99 -36.54
CA LEU A 428 1.84 15.82 -37.47
C LEU A 428 2.21 16.47 -38.82
N ARG A 429 2.37 15.66 -39.89
CA ARG A 429 2.81 16.14 -41.21
C ARG A 429 1.70 16.24 -42.23
N THR A 430 0.71 15.36 -42.17
CA THR A 430 -0.39 15.37 -43.12
C THR A 430 -1.71 15.22 -42.39
N MET A 431 -2.72 15.95 -42.85
CA MET A 431 -4.07 15.89 -42.30
C MET A 431 -5.09 15.84 -43.43
N LEU A 432 -5.77 14.71 -43.57
CA LEU A 432 -6.85 14.50 -44.53
C LEU A 432 -8.21 14.66 -43.85
N VAL A 433 -8.94 15.70 -44.23
CA VAL A 433 -10.35 15.91 -43.90
C VAL A 433 -11.19 15.21 -44.94
N LYS A 434 -11.91 14.17 -44.51
CA LYS A 434 -12.65 13.28 -45.42
C LYS A 434 -14.16 13.46 -45.27
N GLY A 435 -14.83 13.73 -46.39
CA GLY A 435 -16.27 13.81 -46.53
C GLY A 435 -16.88 15.13 -46.06
N ASN A 436 -17.44 15.90 -46.99
CA ASN A 436 -18.02 17.22 -46.78
C ASN A 436 -17.05 18.14 -46.02
N ALA A 437 -15.84 18.23 -46.55
CA ALA A 437 -14.78 19.01 -45.95
C ALA A 437 -15.05 20.50 -46.20
N GLU A 438 -15.03 21.29 -45.12
CA GLU A 438 -15.16 22.74 -45.17
C GLU A 438 -13.97 23.36 -44.44
N SER A 439 -13.38 24.40 -45.01
CA SER A 439 -12.29 25.15 -44.39
C SER A 439 -12.50 26.66 -44.49
N LEU A 440 -12.13 27.37 -43.43
CA LEU A 440 -12.14 28.83 -43.34
C LEU A 440 -10.77 29.30 -42.86
N TYR A 441 -10.13 30.14 -43.66
CA TYR A 441 -8.78 30.65 -43.43
C TYR A 441 -8.75 32.17 -43.43
N TYR A 442 -8.01 32.72 -42.48
CA TYR A 442 -7.69 34.14 -42.37
C TYR A 442 -6.24 34.34 -42.86
N ASN A 443 -6.07 34.84 -44.07
CA ASN A 443 -4.75 35.01 -44.69
C ASN A 443 -4.19 36.40 -44.35
N ARG A 444 -3.07 36.43 -43.64
CA ARG A 444 -2.36 37.66 -43.26
C ARG A 444 -1.07 37.79 -44.05
N ASN A 445 -0.69 39.03 -44.34
CA ASN A 445 0.60 39.35 -44.93
C ASN A 445 1.75 39.01 -43.97
N GLU A 446 2.77 38.31 -44.44
CA GLU A 446 3.89 37.85 -43.59
C GLU A 446 4.69 39.01 -42.97
N GLU A 447 4.91 40.11 -43.69
CA GLU A 447 5.69 41.25 -43.20
C GLU A 447 4.87 42.21 -42.33
N SER A 448 3.69 42.61 -42.83
CA SER A 448 2.86 43.64 -42.19
C SER A 448 1.85 43.10 -41.20
N GLN A 449 1.63 41.78 -41.17
CA GLN A 449 0.67 41.07 -40.29
C GLN A 449 -0.80 41.52 -40.46
N LYS A 450 -1.07 42.32 -41.50
CA LYS A 450 -2.42 42.77 -41.86
C LYS A 450 -3.19 41.62 -42.51
N LEU A 451 -4.46 41.49 -42.15
CA LEU A 451 -5.38 40.56 -42.78
C LEU A 451 -5.67 41.03 -44.21
N GLU A 452 -5.33 40.22 -45.19
CA GLU A 452 -5.51 40.53 -46.61
C GLU A 452 -6.78 39.91 -47.16
N THR A 453 -7.04 38.64 -46.82
CA THR A 453 -8.19 37.90 -47.35
C THR A 453 -8.74 36.89 -46.33
N ILE A 454 -10.02 36.56 -46.49
CA ILE A 454 -10.69 35.46 -45.80
C ILE A 454 -11.16 34.46 -46.86
N THR A 455 -10.65 33.24 -46.81
CA THR A 455 -10.95 32.19 -47.80
C THR A 455 -11.83 31.12 -47.17
N LYS A 456 -13.00 30.87 -47.78
CA LYS A 456 -13.93 29.80 -47.40
C LYS A 456 -14.06 28.81 -48.55
N GLU A 457 -13.80 27.55 -48.25
CA GLU A 457 -13.72 26.48 -49.24
C GLU A 457 -14.55 25.26 -48.80
N ILE A 458 -15.20 24.63 -49.76
CA ILE A 458 -15.99 23.41 -49.59
C ILE A 458 -15.52 22.41 -50.64
N ALA A 459 -15.20 21.20 -50.20
CA ALA A 459 -14.78 20.13 -51.09
C ALA A 459 -15.28 18.77 -50.59
N SER A 460 -15.16 17.75 -51.45
CA SER A 460 -15.41 16.37 -51.01
C SER A 460 -14.44 15.96 -49.90
N ASP A 461 -13.14 16.14 -50.17
CA ASP A 461 -12.05 15.88 -49.23
C ASP A 461 -10.98 16.99 -49.38
N ILE A 462 -10.29 17.33 -48.29
CA ILE A 462 -9.19 18.30 -48.27
C ILE A 462 -8.00 17.68 -47.54
N GLU A 463 -6.81 17.76 -48.13
CA GLU A 463 -5.56 17.35 -47.49
C GLU A 463 -4.69 18.58 -47.20
N PHE A 464 -4.16 18.63 -45.98
CA PHE A 464 -3.24 19.64 -45.53
C PHE A 464 -1.88 19.01 -45.28
N THR A 465 -0.83 19.66 -45.78
CA THR A 465 0.54 19.40 -45.38
C THR A 465 0.94 20.41 -44.32
N LEU A 466 1.52 19.92 -43.22
CA LEU A 466 1.95 20.74 -42.10
C LEU A 466 3.46 20.70 -41.92
N LYS A 467 4.05 21.84 -41.58
CA LYS A 467 5.42 21.99 -41.14
C LYS A 467 5.43 22.86 -39.88
N ASP A 468 6.09 22.40 -38.83
CA ASP A 468 6.20 23.13 -37.55
C ASP A 468 4.83 23.54 -36.97
N SER A 469 3.83 22.67 -37.15
CA SER A 469 2.41 22.88 -36.77
C SER A 469 1.65 23.95 -37.56
N GLU A 470 2.23 24.47 -38.64
CA GLU A 470 1.60 25.41 -39.57
C GLU A 470 1.26 24.72 -40.90
N ILE A 471 0.18 25.15 -41.53
CA ILE A 471 -0.27 24.61 -42.82
C ILE A 471 0.58 25.24 -43.92
N THR A 472 1.33 24.43 -44.66
CA THR A 472 2.19 24.89 -45.76
C THR A 472 1.59 24.62 -47.13
N GLN A 473 0.73 23.60 -47.24
CA GLN A 473 0.08 23.24 -48.50
C GLN A 473 -1.33 22.75 -48.23
N THR A 474 -2.25 23.16 -49.10
CA THR A 474 -3.62 22.64 -49.11
C THR A 474 -3.92 22.04 -50.48
N LYS A 475 -4.43 20.81 -50.49
CA LYS A 475 -4.84 20.09 -51.69
C LYS A 475 -6.30 19.71 -51.58
N TYR A 476 -7.09 20.15 -52.55
CA TYR A 476 -8.49 19.84 -52.64
C TYR A 476 -8.74 18.68 -53.59
N PHE A 477 -9.67 17.78 -53.22
CA PHE A 477 -10.05 16.65 -54.06
C PHE A 477 -11.47 16.80 -54.60
N LYS A 478 -11.63 16.49 -55.90
CA LYS A 478 -12.86 16.65 -56.70
C LYS A 478 -13.26 18.13 -56.86
N ASN A 479 -14.43 18.39 -57.43
CA ASN A 479 -14.92 19.77 -57.62
C ASN A 479 -14.98 20.50 -56.27
N THR A 480 -14.44 21.71 -56.26
CA THR A 480 -14.40 22.61 -55.11
C THR A 480 -15.36 23.77 -55.34
N GLU A 481 -15.99 24.21 -54.26
CA GLU A 481 -16.75 25.45 -54.22
C GLU A 481 -16.10 26.37 -53.19
N GLY A 482 -15.44 27.41 -53.69
CA GLY A 482 -14.56 28.27 -52.92
C GLY A 482 -14.79 29.74 -53.20
N LYS A 483 -14.75 30.58 -52.17
CA LYS A 483 -14.76 32.03 -52.31
C LYS A 483 -13.74 32.67 -51.39
N THR A 484 -12.97 33.58 -51.94
CA THR A 484 -12.05 34.45 -51.21
C THR A 484 -12.64 35.85 -51.14
N PHE A 485 -12.70 36.40 -49.94
CA PHE A 485 -13.31 37.69 -49.65
C PHE A 485 -12.25 38.67 -49.13
N PRO A 486 -12.32 39.95 -49.54
CA PRO A 486 -11.73 41.03 -48.75
C PRO A 486 -12.33 41.05 -47.34
N PRO A 487 -11.57 41.39 -46.27
CA PRO A 487 -12.07 41.37 -44.90
C PRO A 487 -13.34 42.21 -44.65
N SER A 488 -13.51 43.31 -45.40
CA SER A 488 -14.68 44.19 -45.33
C SER A 488 -15.96 43.58 -45.93
N GLU A 489 -15.85 42.57 -46.78
CA GLU A 489 -16.97 41.95 -47.50
C GLU A 489 -17.37 40.59 -46.92
N PHE A 490 -16.60 40.06 -45.97
CA PHE A 490 -16.88 38.75 -45.39
C PHE A 490 -18.08 38.82 -44.43
N PRO A 491 -19.14 38.02 -44.64
CA PRO A 491 -20.33 38.05 -43.80
C PRO A 491 -20.02 37.68 -42.34
N ALA A 492 -20.40 38.54 -41.39
CA ALA A 492 -20.13 38.32 -39.97
C ALA A 492 -20.71 37.00 -39.43
N GLU A 493 -21.86 36.57 -39.95
CA GLU A 493 -22.52 35.31 -39.56
C GLU A 493 -21.78 34.06 -40.06
N GLU A 494 -20.91 34.18 -41.06
CA GLU A 494 -20.14 33.07 -41.62
C GLU A 494 -18.77 32.89 -40.95
N LYS A 495 -18.43 33.75 -39.98
CA LYS A 495 -17.14 33.69 -39.25
C LYS A 495 -16.94 32.41 -38.45
N LYS A 496 -18.02 31.69 -38.14
CA LYS A 496 -17.98 30.45 -37.34
C LYS A 496 -18.83 29.38 -38.00
N PHE A 497 -18.25 28.23 -38.33
CA PHE A 497 -19.03 27.12 -38.85
C PHE A 497 -20.00 26.59 -37.79
N LYS A 498 -21.12 26.03 -38.25
CA LYS A 498 -22.04 25.28 -37.39
C LYS A 498 -21.26 24.19 -36.63
N GLY A 499 -21.40 24.17 -35.30
CA GLY A 499 -20.67 23.27 -34.42
C GLY A 499 -19.39 23.87 -33.83
N PHE A 500 -19.04 25.11 -34.16
CA PHE A 500 -17.93 25.82 -33.53
C PHE A 500 -18.14 25.93 -32.01
N ILE A 501 -17.20 25.36 -31.25
CA ILE A 501 -17.13 25.50 -29.79
C ILE A 501 -15.66 25.58 -29.42
N TRP A 502 -15.19 26.77 -29.06
CA TRP A 502 -13.85 26.93 -28.47
C TRP A 502 -13.89 26.55 -26.99
N ARG A 503 -13.03 25.62 -26.57
CA ARG A 503 -12.98 25.08 -25.20
C ARG A 503 -11.64 25.35 -24.53
N GLY A 504 -10.97 26.45 -24.89
CA GLY A 504 -9.65 26.81 -24.33
C GLY A 504 -9.62 26.96 -22.80
N ASP A 505 -10.74 27.32 -22.18
CA ASP A 505 -10.85 27.42 -20.71
C ASP A 505 -10.79 26.05 -20.00
N GLU A 506 -11.00 24.96 -20.74
CA GLU A 506 -10.92 23.59 -20.23
C GLU A 506 -9.53 22.96 -20.39
N GLN A 507 -8.61 23.65 -21.08
CA GLN A 507 -7.26 23.17 -21.37
C GLN A 507 -6.43 23.09 -20.08
N PRO A 508 -5.90 21.91 -19.72
CA PRO A 508 -4.90 21.81 -18.66
C PRO A 508 -3.65 22.61 -19.05
N LYS A 509 -3.21 23.58 -18.25
CA LYS A 509 -2.01 24.39 -18.54
C LYS A 509 -0.79 23.94 -17.74
N THR A 510 -1.04 23.22 -16.65
CA THR A 510 -0.04 22.66 -15.75
C THR A 510 -0.36 21.20 -15.45
N VAL A 511 0.62 20.47 -14.88
CA VAL A 511 0.41 19.10 -14.40
C VAL A 511 -0.70 19.06 -13.35
N GLU A 512 -0.81 20.08 -12.51
CA GLU A 512 -1.81 20.16 -11.44
C GLU A 512 -3.25 20.24 -11.97
N ASP A 513 -3.45 20.85 -13.14
CA ASP A 513 -4.77 21.06 -13.74
C ASP A 513 -5.46 19.74 -14.15
N ILE A 514 -4.70 18.67 -14.36
CA ILE A 514 -5.26 17.34 -14.67
C ILE A 514 -6.05 16.75 -13.50
N PHE A 515 -5.85 17.27 -12.27
CA PHE A 515 -6.55 16.81 -11.06
C PHE A 515 -7.76 17.67 -10.69
N VAL A 516 -7.96 18.81 -11.36
CA VAL A 516 -9.11 19.68 -11.12
C VAL A 516 -10.36 18.98 -11.66
N LYS A 517 -11.38 18.80 -10.82
CA LYS A 517 -12.65 18.22 -11.26
C LYS A 517 -13.51 19.31 -11.89
N ASP A 518 -14.13 19.01 -13.01
CA ASP A 518 -15.10 19.93 -13.59
C ASP A 518 -16.35 19.93 -12.70
N ASN A 519 -16.68 21.08 -12.11
CA ASN A 519 -17.93 21.25 -11.37
C ASN A 519 -19.17 21.31 -12.30
N SER A 520 -19.01 21.04 -13.60
CA SER A 520 -20.12 21.01 -14.53
C SER A 520 -20.88 19.69 -14.35
N LYS A 521 -22.01 19.78 -13.65
CA LYS A 521 -23.16 18.92 -13.95
C LYS A 521 -23.52 19.17 -15.42
N ILE A 522 -22.83 18.51 -16.34
CA ILE A 522 -23.31 18.41 -17.71
C ILE A 522 -24.68 17.75 -17.57
N PRO A 523 -25.79 18.39 -17.96
CA PRO A 523 -27.07 17.73 -17.97
C PRO A 523 -26.98 16.68 -19.07
N SER A 524 -26.55 15.47 -18.70
CA SER A 524 -26.64 14.33 -19.57
C SER A 524 -28.13 14.19 -19.90
N LYS A 525 -28.53 14.59 -21.12
CA LYS A 525 -29.79 14.19 -21.74
C LYS A 525 -29.73 12.68 -22.05
N VAL A 526 -29.45 11.87 -21.04
CA VAL A 526 -29.73 10.45 -21.01
C VAL A 526 -30.89 10.32 -20.06
N LYS A 527 -32.11 10.46 -20.61
CA LYS A 527 -33.33 10.09 -19.89
C LYS A 527 -33.11 8.71 -19.30
N SER A 528 -33.32 8.63 -17.99
CA SER A 528 -32.69 7.67 -17.13
C SER A 528 -33.03 6.22 -17.48
N SER A 529 -31.99 5.42 -17.72
CA SER A 529 -32.07 3.95 -17.63
C SER A 529 -32.59 3.49 -16.26
N LYS A 530 -32.52 4.35 -15.23
CA LYS A 530 -33.08 4.12 -13.89
C LYS A 530 -34.61 3.99 -13.90
N GLU A 531 -35.34 4.79 -14.68
CA GLU A 531 -36.82 4.68 -14.76
C GLU A 531 -37.24 3.40 -15.50
N ALA A 532 -36.55 3.04 -16.59
CA ALA A 532 -36.79 1.80 -17.31
C ALA A 532 -36.52 0.57 -16.42
N ILE A 533 -35.42 0.57 -15.65
CA ILE A 533 -35.08 -0.49 -14.69
C ILE A 533 -36.09 -0.55 -13.54
N LYS A 534 -36.57 0.61 -13.05
CA LYS A 534 -37.59 0.67 -11.98
C LYS A 534 -38.95 0.16 -12.47
N LYS A 535 -39.31 0.45 -13.72
CA LYS A 535 -40.53 -0.06 -14.36
C LYS A 535 -40.46 -1.58 -14.62
N ALA A 536 -39.30 -2.08 -15.09
CA ALA A 536 -39.07 -3.50 -15.27
C ALA A 536 -39.08 -4.29 -13.95
N LYS A 537 -38.47 -3.76 -12.88
CA LYS A 537 -38.54 -4.35 -11.54
C LYS A 537 -39.98 -4.38 -11.00
N LYS A 538 -40.76 -3.32 -11.23
CA LYS A 538 -42.15 -3.26 -10.79
C LYS A 538 -43.04 -4.27 -11.54
N GLN A 539 -42.89 -4.39 -12.86
CA GLN A 539 -43.57 -5.41 -13.66
C GLN A 539 -43.22 -6.83 -13.23
N PHE A 540 -41.94 -7.12 -12.97
CA PHE A 540 -41.51 -8.43 -12.50
C PHE A 540 -42.11 -8.81 -11.13
N ILE A 541 -42.21 -7.84 -10.21
CA ILE A 541 -42.85 -8.04 -8.90
C ILE A 541 -44.37 -8.23 -9.04
N GLU A 542 -45.04 -7.47 -9.91
CA GLU A 542 -46.49 -7.62 -10.14
C GLU A 542 -46.84 -8.97 -10.80
N GLU A 543 -46.01 -9.48 -11.73
CA GLU A 543 -46.19 -10.80 -12.35
C GLU A 543 -45.92 -11.96 -11.40
N SER A 544 -44.91 -11.84 -10.53
CA SER A 544 -44.59 -12.88 -9.53
C SER A 544 -45.67 -13.00 -8.46
N VAL A 545 -46.27 -11.89 -8.01
CA VAL A 545 -47.42 -11.89 -7.10
C VAL A 545 -48.69 -12.46 -7.75
N LYS A 546 -48.92 -12.24 -9.05
CA LYS A 546 -50.01 -12.89 -9.80
C LYS A 546 -49.83 -14.41 -9.90
N LYS A 547 -48.60 -14.89 -10.06
CA LYS A 547 -48.26 -16.33 -10.13
C LYS A 547 -48.41 -17.06 -8.80
N GLU A 548 -48.21 -16.37 -7.67
CA GLU A 548 -48.48 -16.93 -6.33
C GLU A 548 -49.97 -16.96 -5.98
N LYS A 549 -50.75 -15.96 -6.43
CA LYS A 549 -52.21 -15.97 -6.26
C LYS A 549 -52.90 -17.02 -7.13
N SER A 550 -52.39 -17.32 -8.32
CA SER A 550 -52.95 -18.40 -9.17
C SER A 550 -52.58 -19.81 -8.68
N LYS A 551 -51.52 -19.98 -7.87
CA LYS A 551 -51.18 -21.25 -7.21
C LYS A 551 -51.97 -21.52 -5.93
N LYS A 552 -52.61 -20.52 -5.32
CA LYS A 552 -53.46 -20.68 -4.12
C LYS A 552 -54.94 -20.92 -4.44
N ILE A 553 -55.33 -20.94 -5.72
CA ILE A 553 -56.69 -21.27 -6.17
C ILE A 553 -56.63 -22.56 -7.01
N ASN A 554 -56.30 -23.67 -6.36
CA ASN A 554 -56.77 -25.01 -6.70
C ASN A 554 -56.24 -26.00 -5.66
N PHE A 555 -56.99 -27.06 -5.40
CA PHE A 555 -56.82 -28.09 -4.36
C PHE A 555 -57.38 -27.74 -2.97
N ASN A 556 -58.72 -27.71 -2.85
CA ASN A 556 -59.42 -28.51 -1.83
C ASN A 556 -60.96 -28.44 -1.83
N ASP A 557 -61.63 -27.65 -2.68
CA ASP A 557 -63.11 -27.65 -2.70
C ASP A 557 -63.70 -28.34 -3.93
N ILE A 558 -63.48 -29.67 -4.01
CA ILE A 558 -64.38 -30.59 -4.73
C ILE A 558 -64.64 -31.79 -3.80
N LYS A 559 -65.90 -31.85 -3.33
CA LYS A 559 -66.54 -32.79 -2.38
C LYS A 559 -66.29 -34.27 -2.69
N ILE A 560 -66.53 -35.16 -1.70
CA ILE A 560 -67.44 -36.34 -1.81
C ILE A 560 -67.54 -37.09 -0.45
N LYS A 561 -68.79 -37.41 -0.09
CA LYS A 561 -69.34 -38.23 1.02
C LYS A 561 -69.39 -37.63 2.43
#